data_AF-A0A7L4ELT0-F1
#
_entry.id   AF-A0A7L4ELT0-F1
#
_cell.length_a   1.000
_cell.length_b   1.000
_cell.length_c   1.000
_cell.angle_alpha   90.00
_cell.angle_beta   90.00
_cell.angle_gamma   90.00
#
_symmetry.space_group_name_H-M   'P 1'
#
loop_
_entity.id
_entity.type
_entity.pdbx_description
1 polymer ?
#
loop_
_entity_poly.entity_id
_entity_poly.type
_entity_poly.pdbx_seq_one_letter_code
_entity_poly.pdbx_strand_id
1 'polypeptide(L)'
;EEEGEEERPAKPMFLKDYERKVVLEKGGKYVDEEDEEDEEAAAKRRKAESSRSYAEEQRALKESFRAFVADSEEEEEEGGALLRPRVRSREEKEREEQQYLRWLRGQAEPPPEPLQDLEPLQKFWSDPGLEPGERFLRDYLLGNGFQGDQEEEEGD
;
A
#
# COMPACT_ATOMS: atom_id res chain seq x y z
N GLU A 1 24.47 -3.20 -47.72
CA GLU A 1 23.57 -4.29 -47.33
C GLU A 1 22.45 -3.65 -46.54
N GLU A 2 21.30 -3.44 -47.16
CA GLU A 2 20.08 -3.05 -46.45
C GLU A 2 19.33 -4.35 -46.16
N GLU A 3 19.37 -4.80 -44.91
CA GLU A 3 18.52 -5.88 -44.44
C GLU A 3 17.08 -5.36 -44.39
N GLY A 4 16.23 -5.88 -45.26
CA GLY A 4 14.79 -5.64 -45.20
C GLY A 4 14.21 -6.33 -43.96
N GLU A 5 13.62 -5.55 -43.07
CA GLU A 5 12.84 -6.08 -41.96
C GLU A 5 11.58 -6.77 -42.52
N GLU A 6 11.52 -8.10 -42.39
CA GLU A 6 10.33 -8.87 -42.72
C GLU A 6 9.18 -8.51 -41.76
N GLU A 7 8.11 -7.89 -42.29
CA GLU A 7 6.88 -7.63 -41.56
C GLU A 7 6.22 -8.95 -41.16
N ARG A 8 6.32 -9.30 -39.87
CA ARG A 8 5.57 -10.43 -39.29
C ARG A 8 4.07 -10.14 -39.41
N PRO A 9 3.22 -11.15 -39.69
CA PRO A 9 1.78 -10.94 -39.81
C PRO A 9 1.24 -10.33 -38.52
N ALA A 10 0.66 -9.13 -38.64
CA ALA A 10 0.11 -8.40 -37.51
C ALA A 10 -0.95 -9.25 -36.81
N LYS A 11 -0.79 -9.44 -35.49
CA LYS A 11 -1.82 -10.08 -34.67
C LYS A 11 -3.10 -9.23 -34.78
N PRO A 12 -4.29 -9.83 -34.90
CA PRO A 12 -5.53 -9.07 -34.89
C PRO A 12 -5.59 -8.26 -33.60
N MET A 13 -5.78 -6.95 -33.71
CA MET A 13 -5.95 -6.08 -32.55
C MET A 13 -7.41 -6.08 -32.10
N PHE A 14 -7.62 -6.26 -30.80
CA PHE A 14 -8.92 -6.04 -30.18
C PHE A 14 -9.10 -4.58 -29.80
N LEU A 15 -10.34 -4.14 -29.58
CA LEU A 15 -10.65 -2.77 -29.17
C LEU A 15 -9.84 -2.34 -27.92
N LYS A 16 -9.73 -3.23 -26.93
CA LYS A 16 -8.90 -3.00 -25.73
C LYS A 16 -7.41 -2.82 -26.04
N ASP A 17 -6.92 -3.47 -27.10
CA ASP A 17 -5.53 -3.32 -27.52
C ASP A 17 -5.30 -1.94 -28.14
N TYR A 18 -6.28 -1.44 -28.90
CA TYR A 18 -6.26 -0.08 -29.44
C TYR A 18 -6.33 0.98 -28.32
N GLU A 19 -7.24 0.82 -27.35
CA GLU A 19 -7.33 1.70 -26.17
C GLU A 19 -5.99 1.74 -25.42
N ARG A 20 -5.40 0.57 -25.13
CA ARG A 20 -4.08 0.50 -24.49
C ARG A 20 -3.00 1.16 -25.34
N LYS A 21 -3.02 0.98 -26.66
CA LYS A 21 -2.07 1.60 -27.59
C LYS A 21 -2.20 3.13 -27.57
N VAL A 22 -3.42 3.65 -27.57
CA VAL A 22 -3.71 5.08 -27.45
C VAL A 22 -3.20 5.65 -26.13
N VAL A 23 -3.42 4.95 -25.02
CA VAL A 23 -2.91 5.37 -23.70
C VAL A 23 -1.38 5.38 -23.66
N LEU A 24 -0.73 4.32 -24.16
CA LEU A 24 0.73 4.16 -24.06
C LEU A 24 1.50 5.06 -25.04
N GLU A 25 1.07 5.14 -26.29
CA GLU A 25 1.81 5.84 -27.35
C GLU A 25 1.34 7.28 -27.51
N LYS A 26 0.03 7.51 -27.42
CA LYS A 26 -0.60 8.82 -27.66
C LYS A 26 -0.96 9.58 -26.37
N GLY A 27 -0.60 9.02 -25.21
CA GLY A 27 -0.90 9.65 -23.91
C GLY A 27 -2.40 9.75 -23.62
N GLY A 28 -3.21 8.85 -24.22
CA GLY A 28 -4.67 8.81 -24.03
C GLY A 28 -5.49 9.67 -24.98
N LYS A 29 -4.86 10.39 -25.92
CA LYS A 29 -5.55 11.22 -26.92
C LYS A 29 -5.92 10.43 -28.17
N TYR A 30 -7.18 10.52 -28.59
CA TYR A 30 -7.64 9.91 -29.83
C TYR A 30 -7.34 10.81 -31.03
N VAL A 31 -7.22 10.20 -32.22
CA VAL A 31 -6.84 10.91 -33.47
C VAL A 31 -7.85 12.00 -33.86
N ASP A 32 -9.11 11.83 -33.48
CA ASP A 32 -10.17 12.80 -33.77
C ASP A 32 -10.11 14.06 -32.86
N GLU A 33 -9.20 14.07 -31.88
CA GLU A 33 -9.00 15.16 -30.91
C GLU A 33 -7.71 15.96 -31.19
N GLU A 34 -7.06 15.75 -32.34
CA GLU A 34 -5.81 16.43 -32.74
C GLU A 34 -6.07 17.89 -33.13
N ASP A 35 -6.01 18.81 -32.14
CA ASP A 35 -5.75 20.23 -32.37
C ASP A 35 -4.24 20.48 -32.25
N GLU A 36 -3.59 21.05 -33.28
CA GLU A 36 -2.12 21.17 -33.40
C GLU A 36 -1.46 21.90 -32.21
N GLU A 37 -2.19 22.77 -31.52
CA GLU A 37 -1.74 23.51 -30.33
C GLU A 37 -1.48 22.60 -29.12
N ASP A 38 -2.14 21.43 -29.08
CA ASP A 38 -2.13 20.52 -27.94
C ASP A 38 -1.04 19.43 -28.06
N GLU A 39 -0.46 19.23 -29.26
CA GLU A 39 0.70 18.35 -29.47
C GLU A 39 2.00 18.95 -28.93
N GLU A 40 2.25 20.25 -29.15
CA GLU A 40 3.47 20.91 -28.66
C GLU A 40 3.48 20.95 -27.12
N ALA A 41 2.32 21.21 -26.51
CA ALA A 41 2.14 21.16 -25.07
C ALA A 41 2.39 19.75 -24.51
N ALA A 42 1.87 18.70 -25.18
CA ALA A 42 2.10 17.31 -24.81
C ALA A 42 3.58 16.90 -24.95
N ALA A 43 4.26 17.34 -26.01
CA ALA A 43 5.68 17.09 -26.23
C ALA A 43 6.55 17.76 -25.14
N LYS A 44 6.22 19.00 -24.74
CA LYS A 44 6.88 19.70 -23.64
C LYS A 44 6.69 18.98 -22.30
N ARG A 45 5.48 18.49 -22.01
CA ARG A 45 5.19 17.69 -20.81
C ARG A 45 6.01 16.40 -20.78
N ARG A 46 6.01 15.63 -21.87
CA ARG A 46 6.81 14.41 -22.01
C ARG A 46 8.31 14.67 -21.81
N LYS A 47 8.82 15.76 -22.38
CA LYS A 47 10.22 16.16 -22.20
C LYS A 47 10.53 16.52 -20.74
N ALA A 48 9.66 17.29 -20.09
CA ALA A 48 9.82 17.66 -18.69
C ALA A 48 9.76 16.43 -17.77
N GLU A 49 8.87 15.49 -18.05
CA GLU A 49 8.77 14.21 -17.34
C GLU A 49 10.03 13.38 -17.54
N SER A 50 10.49 13.20 -18.78
CA SER A 50 11.73 12.45 -19.09
C SER A 50 13.02 13.05 -18.50
N SER A 51 12.98 14.31 -18.06
CA SER A 51 14.13 15.01 -17.47
C SER A 51 14.21 14.87 -15.95
N ARG A 52 13.18 14.33 -15.31
CA ARG A 52 13.13 14.12 -13.85
C ARG A 52 13.89 12.85 -13.49
N SER A 53 14.46 12.83 -12.30
CA SER A 53 14.96 11.58 -11.73
C SER A 53 13.79 10.68 -11.30
N TYR A 54 14.02 9.36 -11.25
CA TYR A 54 13.01 8.41 -10.77
C TYR A 54 12.40 8.80 -9.41
N ALA A 55 13.22 9.29 -8.47
CA ALA A 55 12.73 9.73 -7.17
C ALA A 55 11.82 10.96 -7.24
N GLU A 56 12.10 11.89 -8.15
CA GLU A 56 11.27 13.07 -8.40
C GLU A 56 9.97 12.72 -9.12
N GLU A 57 10.02 11.81 -10.11
CA GLU A 57 8.82 11.28 -10.77
C GLU A 57 7.90 10.58 -9.76
N GLN A 58 8.45 9.71 -8.91
CA GLN A 58 7.68 9.03 -7.86
C GLN A 58 7.04 10.02 -6.88
N ARG A 59 7.73 11.11 -6.54
CA ARG A 59 7.16 12.18 -5.69
C ARG A 59 6.05 12.93 -6.40
N ALA A 60 6.28 13.38 -7.63
CA ALA A 60 5.29 14.11 -8.42
C ALA A 60 4.03 13.26 -8.66
N LEU A 61 4.20 11.96 -8.92
CA LEU A 61 3.10 11.02 -9.07
C LEU A 61 2.32 10.83 -7.76
N LYS A 62 3.01 10.64 -6.63
CA LYS A 62 2.33 10.55 -5.32
C LYS A 62 1.56 11.83 -4.98
N GLU A 63 2.12 12.99 -5.34
CA GLU A 63 1.50 14.29 -5.11
C GLU A 63 0.27 14.48 -6.01
N SER A 64 0.31 14.06 -7.27
CA SER A 64 -0.86 14.11 -8.15
C SER A 64 -2.00 13.23 -7.64
N PHE A 65 -1.71 12.06 -7.07
CA PHE A 65 -2.72 11.20 -6.44
C PHE A 65 -3.33 11.78 -5.17
N ARG A 66 -2.58 12.60 -4.42
CA ARG A 66 -3.05 13.19 -3.15
C ARG A 66 -4.27 14.08 -3.33
N ALA A 67 -4.37 14.79 -4.45
CA ALA A 67 -5.53 15.61 -4.79
C ALA A 67 -6.82 14.78 -4.88
N PHE A 68 -6.74 13.53 -5.36
CA PHE A 68 -7.89 12.64 -5.49
C PHE A 68 -8.28 11.92 -4.19
N VAL A 69 -7.48 12.04 -3.13
CA VAL A 69 -7.72 11.40 -1.82
C VAL A 69 -8.28 12.40 -0.79
N ALA A 70 -8.05 13.70 -0.97
CA ALA A 70 -8.30 14.72 0.05
C ALA A 70 -9.71 15.33 0.04
N ASP A 71 -10.47 15.25 -1.06
CA ASP A 71 -11.79 15.91 -1.21
C ASP A 71 -12.99 15.05 -0.75
N SER A 72 -12.84 14.19 0.26
CA SER A 72 -13.94 13.31 0.74
C SER A 72 -14.55 13.72 2.09
N GLU A 73 -14.20 14.88 2.64
CA GLU A 73 -14.78 15.35 3.92
C GLU A 73 -15.97 16.29 3.74
N GLU A 74 -16.24 16.75 2.51
CA GLU A 74 -17.38 17.58 2.15
C GLU A 74 -18.13 16.89 0.99
N GLU A 75 -19.41 16.59 1.22
CA GLU A 75 -20.36 15.90 0.33
C GLU A 75 -20.44 14.36 0.40
N GLU A 76 -21.39 13.91 1.23
CA GLU A 76 -22.12 12.64 1.11
C GLU A 76 -22.89 12.57 -0.23
N GLU A 77 -22.19 12.62 -1.36
CA GLU A 77 -22.76 12.21 -2.64
C GLU A 77 -22.02 10.95 -3.11
N GLU A 78 -22.77 9.87 -3.32
CA GLU A 78 -22.30 8.56 -3.76
C GLU A 78 -21.67 8.63 -5.18
N GLY A 79 -20.53 9.30 -5.35
CA GLY A 79 -19.92 9.41 -6.67
C GLY A 79 -18.67 10.29 -6.83
N GLY A 80 -18.29 11.12 -5.86
CA GLY A 80 -17.30 12.18 -6.11
C GLY A 80 -15.81 11.78 -6.15
N ALA A 81 -15.36 10.87 -5.28
CA ALA A 81 -13.93 10.58 -5.13
C ALA A 81 -13.47 9.34 -5.90
N LEU A 82 -12.52 9.51 -6.83
CA LEU A 82 -11.88 8.42 -7.59
C LEU A 82 -11.18 7.40 -6.67
N LEU A 83 -10.60 7.88 -5.56
CA LEU A 83 -9.90 7.07 -4.58
C LEU A 83 -10.49 7.31 -3.19
N ARG A 84 -10.91 6.23 -2.50
CA ARG A 84 -11.39 6.30 -1.12
C ARG A 84 -10.38 5.63 -0.19
N PRO A 85 -9.98 6.28 0.93
CA PRO A 85 -9.13 5.64 1.91
C PRO A 85 -9.86 4.42 2.50
N ARG A 86 -9.17 3.27 2.56
CA ARG A 86 -9.73 2.08 3.20
C ARG A 86 -9.70 2.27 4.72
N VAL A 87 -10.87 2.52 5.30
CA VAL A 87 -11.04 2.57 6.75
C VAL A 87 -11.19 1.13 7.27
N ARG A 88 -10.22 0.67 8.07
CA ARG A 88 -10.32 -0.64 8.77
C ARG A 88 -11.45 -0.58 9.79
N SER A 89 -12.36 -1.56 9.75
CA SER A 89 -13.43 -1.67 10.74
C SER A 89 -12.86 -2.01 12.12
N ARG A 90 -13.63 -1.79 13.20
CA ARG A 90 -13.19 -2.18 14.56
C ARG A 90 -12.90 -3.67 14.65
N GLU A 91 -13.77 -4.48 14.06
CA GLU A 91 -13.62 -5.94 14.03
C GLU A 91 -12.36 -6.38 13.26
N GLU A 92 -12.03 -5.71 12.15
CA GLU A 92 -10.81 -5.98 11.40
C GLU A 92 -9.56 -5.66 12.24
N LYS A 93 -9.56 -4.53 12.94
CA LYS A 93 -8.45 -4.15 13.84
C LYS A 93 -8.28 -5.15 14.98
N GLU A 94 -9.36 -5.54 15.66
CA GLU A 94 -9.29 -6.54 16.74
C GLU A 94 -8.79 -7.89 16.23
N ARG A 95 -9.17 -8.31 15.02
CA ARG A 95 -8.66 -9.53 14.40
C ARG A 95 -7.17 -9.44 14.09
N GLU A 96 -6.73 -8.33 13.51
CA GLU A 96 -5.31 -8.06 13.24
C GLU A 96 -4.48 -8.03 14.54
N GLU A 97 -5.00 -7.38 15.59
CA GLU A 97 -4.37 -7.33 16.91
C GLU A 97 -4.27 -8.73 17.54
N GLN A 98 -5.33 -9.54 17.49
CA GLN A 98 -5.29 -10.92 17.97
C GLN A 98 -4.26 -11.76 17.21
N GLN A 99 -4.20 -11.62 15.88
CA GLN A 99 -3.20 -12.29 15.06
C GLN A 99 -1.78 -11.85 15.43
N TYR A 100 -1.57 -10.55 15.61
CA TYR A 100 -0.30 -9.98 16.05
C TYR A 100 0.13 -10.51 17.42
N LEU A 101 -0.78 -10.57 18.39
CA LEU A 101 -0.49 -11.13 19.72
C LEU A 101 -0.17 -12.63 19.67
N ARG A 102 -0.91 -13.40 18.85
CA ARG A 102 -0.61 -14.84 18.64
C ARG A 102 0.75 -15.04 17.98
N TRP A 103 1.09 -14.20 17.02
CA TRP A 103 2.40 -14.20 16.39
C TRP A 103 3.50 -13.88 17.40
N LEU A 104 3.34 -12.84 18.22
CA LEU A 104 4.33 -12.45 19.24
C LEU A 104 4.57 -13.54 20.29
N ARG A 105 3.57 -14.39 20.57
CA ARG A 105 3.69 -15.60 21.41
C ARG A 105 4.35 -16.80 20.72
N GLY A 106 4.72 -16.69 19.44
CA GLY A 106 5.24 -17.80 18.64
C GLY A 106 4.19 -18.83 18.20
N GLN A 107 2.90 -18.49 18.24
CA GLN A 107 1.78 -19.41 17.93
C GLN A 107 1.21 -19.22 16.50
N ALA A 108 1.88 -18.43 15.66
CA ALA A 108 1.45 -18.13 14.30
C ALA A 108 2.63 -18.22 13.32
N GLU A 109 2.29 -18.29 12.03
CA GLU A 109 3.26 -18.33 10.92
C GLU A 109 4.14 -17.07 10.89
N PRO A 110 5.35 -17.17 10.30
CA PRO A 110 6.21 -16.00 10.12
C PRO A 110 5.50 -14.91 9.32
N PRO A 111 5.73 -13.64 9.64
CA PRO A 111 5.00 -12.56 9.01
C PRO A 111 5.55 -12.34 7.59
N PRO A 112 4.72 -11.84 6.64
CA PRO A 112 5.17 -11.56 5.28
C PRO A 112 6.24 -10.47 5.24
N GLU A 113 7.09 -10.44 4.21
CA GLU A 113 8.03 -9.31 4.02
C GLU A 113 7.27 -7.98 3.90
N PRO A 114 7.73 -6.89 4.55
CA PRO A 114 9.04 -6.70 5.20
C PRO A 114 9.07 -6.99 6.72
N LEU A 115 8.02 -7.60 7.29
CA LEU A 115 7.90 -7.78 8.75
C LEU A 115 8.85 -8.86 9.32
N GLN A 116 9.62 -9.54 8.46
CA GLN A 116 10.66 -10.50 8.88
C GLN A 116 11.71 -9.86 9.80
N ASP A 117 11.94 -8.55 9.67
CA ASP A 117 12.85 -7.80 10.56
C ASP A 117 12.40 -7.85 12.04
N LEU A 118 11.15 -8.20 12.32
CA LEU A 118 10.60 -8.34 13.66
C LEU A 118 10.77 -9.76 14.25
N GLU A 119 11.28 -10.73 13.49
CA GLU A 119 11.55 -12.08 14.02
C GLU A 119 12.42 -12.11 15.28
N PRO A 120 13.50 -11.31 15.42
CA PRO A 120 14.31 -11.30 16.64
C PRO A 120 13.49 -10.89 17.87
N LEU A 121 12.54 -9.96 17.69
CA LEU A 121 11.62 -9.54 18.73
C LEU A 121 10.70 -10.69 19.14
N GLN A 122 10.07 -11.35 18.17
CA GLN A 122 9.23 -12.52 18.43
C GLN A 122 9.97 -13.59 19.23
N LYS A 123 11.19 -13.94 18.80
CA LYS A 123 12.05 -14.93 19.46
C LYS A 123 12.31 -14.54 20.92
N PHE A 124 12.65 -13.28 21.18
CA PHE A 124 12.87 -12.76 22.53
C PHE A 124 11.64 -12.91 23.43
N TRP A 125 10.46 -12.46 22.99
CA TRP A 125 9.24 -12.54 23.80
C TRP A 125 8.71 -13.97 23.99
N SER A 126 9.06 -14.90 23.09
CA SER A 126 8.71 -16.31 23.17
C SER A 126 9.65 -17.14 24.06
N ASP A 127 10.79 -16.58 24.49
CA ASP A 127 11.79 -17.30 25.27
C ASP A 127 11.30 -17.59 26.71
N PRO A 128 11.30 -18.86 27.17
CA PRO A 128 10.99 -19.18 28.56
C PRO A 128 12.05 -18.66 29.56
N GLY A 129 13.27 -18.32 29.12
CA GLY A 129 14.40 -17.89 29.93
C GLY A 129 14.50 -16.38 30.21
N LEU A 130 13.45 -15.60 29.91
CA LEU A 130 13.40 -14.15 30.17
C LEU A 130 13.63 -13.80 31.66
N GLU A 131 14.24 -12.64 31.92
CA GLU A 131 14.41 -12.12 33.27
C GLU A 131 13.04 -11.87 33.93
N PRO A 132 12.92 -11.90 35.28
CA PRO A 132 11.64 -11.75 35.97
C PRO A 132 10.86 -10.48 35.57
N GLY A 133 11.56 -9.37 35.37
CA GLY A 133 10.95 -8.11 34.92
C GLY A 133 10.43 -8.17 33.47
N GLU A 134 11.14 -8.88 32.59
CA GLU A 134 10.77 -9.03 31.19
C GLU A 134 9.61 -10.03 31.03
N ARG A 135 9.62 -11.10 31.82
CA ARG A 135 8.48 -12.02 31.95
C ARG A 135 7.24 -11.31 32.43
N PHE A 136 7.38 -10.45 33.44
CA PHE A 136 6.28 -9.62 33.91
C PHE A 136 5.72 -8.73 32.80
N LEU A 137 6.59 -8.02 32.06
CA LEU A 137 6.15 -7.19 30.93
C LEU A 137 5.46 -8.03 29.85
N ARG A 138 5.93 -9.26 29.61
CA ARG A 138 5.35 -10.16 28.60
C ARG A 138 3.95 -10.52 28.98
N ASP A 139 3.79 -10.97 30.22
CA ASP A 139 2.52 -11.41 30.73
C ASP A 139 1.56 -10.22 30.88
N TYR A 140 2.05 -9.03 31.22
CA TYR A 140 1.28 -7.79 31.29
C TYR A 140 0.74 -7.33 29.91
N LEU A 141 1.63 -7.25 28.90
CA LEU A 141 1.29 -6.79 27.55
C LEU A 141 0.48 -7.82 26.77
N LEU A 142 0.80 -9.11 26.92
CA LEU A 142 0.13 -10.19 26.17
C LEU A 142 -1.12 -10.70 26.89
N GLY A 143 -1.15 -10.68 28.23
CA GLY A 143 -2.22 -11.25 29.05
C GLY A 143 -3.28 -10.26 29.51
N ASN A 144 -3.16 -8.97 29.14
CA ASN A 144 -4.06 -7.89 29.56
C ASN A 144 -4.18 -7.75 31.09
N GLY A 145 -3.08 -7.41 31.76
CA GLY A 145 -3.13 -6.68 33.02
C GLY A 145 -2.37 -7.29 34.19
N PHE A 146 -1.89 -6.39 35.06
CA PHE A 146 -1.54 -6.69 36.44
C PHE A 146 -2.82 -7.19 37.11
N GLN A 147 -2.90 -8.48 37.42
CA GLN A 147 -3.82 -8.98 38.43
C GLN A 147 -3.29 -8.42 39.75
N GLY A 148 -3.65 -7.17 40.07
CA GLY A 148 -3.33 -6.62 41.37
C GLY A 148 -3.90 -7.57 42.41
N ASP A 149 -3.06 -7.98 43.35
CA ASP A 149 -3.36 -8.92 44.43
C ASP A 149 -4.76 -8.60 45.00
N GLN A 150 -5.76 -9.31 44.51
CA GLN A 150 -7.08 -9.42 45.11
C GLN A 150 -7.07 -10.69 45.97
N GLU A 151 -6.08 -10.81 46.85
CA GLU A 151 -6.13 -11.73 47.97
C GLU A 151 -5.62 -10.94 49.20
N GLU A 152 -6.36 -11.06 50.31
CA GLU A 152 -6.05 -10.55 51.66
C GLU A 152 -6.63 -9.18 52.11
N GLU A 153 -7.96 -8.99 52.06
CA GLU A 153 -8.67 -8.19 53.10
C GLU A 153 -10.14 -8.63 53.25
N GLU A 154 -10.39 -9.90 53.61
CA GLU A 154 -11.62 -10.29 54.31
C GLU A 154 -11.22 -11.16 55.50
N GLY A 155 -10.87 -10.48 56.60
CA GLY A 155 -10.42 -11.11 57.82
C GLY A 155 -10.18 -10.12 58.95
N ASP A 156 -11.25 -9.42 59.40
CA ASP A 156 -11.54 -9.15 60.82
C ASP A 156 -13.04 -8.81 60.99
#